data_AF-A0AAN9UZT3-F1
#
_entry.id   AF-A0AAN9UZT3-F1
#
_cell.length_a   1.000
_cell.length_b   1.000
_cell.length_c   1.000
_cell.angle_alpha   90.00
_cell.angle_beta   90.00
_cell.angle_gamma   90.00
#
_symmetry.space_group_name_H-M   'P 1'
#
loop_
_entity.id
_entity.type
_entity.pdbx_description
1 polymer ?
#
loop_
_entity_poly.entity_id
_entity_poly.type
_entity_poly.pdbx_seq_one_letter_code
_entity_poly.pdbx_strand_id
1 'polypeptide(L)'
;MTRPFDYSKWDDIDTDSEPEAPPPSIPTPAPAPRAPEPTTTPQSPRAPSPATAAAPTTNGGPDGSTKAVIVRCNGERSRAAPWSAVTINSDHPVFFQRVAPVPELLGIPLVVHRVGTRSAHQADLDNQIITYLHIDAEEGLAPPQWQSHIGTAVVAREDGKPLLPQHLEGVWMYCDYILDLFGNGEGAPTHLYNRLAFEEWWKGYCEEQRAFRRGTGGEKDPDDWRAVRSPYEM
;
A
#
# COMPACT_ATOMS: atom_id res chain seq x y z
N MET A 1 -19.96 -12.08 -19.31
CA MET A 1 -20.32 -10.66 -19.52
C MET A 1 -20.26 -9.98 -18.16
N THR A 2 -19.06 -9.58 -17.76
CA THR A 2 -18.80 -8.82 -16.53
C THR A 2 -19.27 -7.38 -16.73
N ARG A 3 -19.96 -6.82 -15.74
CA ARG A 3 -20.42 -5.42 -15.78
C ARG A 3 -19.19 -4.49 -15.72
N PRO A 4 -19.22 -3.31 -16.37
CA PRO A 4 -18.19 -2.29 -16.20
C PRO A 4 -17.98 -2.00 -14.71
N PHE A 5 -16.74 -1.88 -14.26
CA PHE A 5 -16.44 -1.44 -12.90
C PHE A 5 -16.94 0.00 -12.72
N ASP A 6 -18.01 0.13 -11.94
CA ASP A 6 -18.66 1.40 -11.64
C ASP A 6 -17.89 2.11 -10.53
N TYR A 7 -17.19 3.20 -10.88
CA TYR A 7 -16.48 4.03 -9.92
C TYR A 7 -17.44 4.91 -9.10
N SER A 8 -18.71 5.04 -9.50
CA SER A 8 -19.72 5.74 -8.70
C SER A 8 -19.98 5.06 -7.36
N LYS A 9 -19.62 3.77 -7.20
CA LYS A 9 -19.62 3.09 -5.88
C LYS A 9 -18.66 3.73 -4.87
N TRP A 10 -17.68 4.52 -5.33
CA TRP A 10 -16.66 5.14 -4.50
C TRP A 10 -16.89 6.64 -4.25
N ASP A 11 -17.82 7.28 -4.97
CA ASP A 11 -18.27 8.65 -4.67
C ASP A 11 -19.28 8.69 -3.51
N ASP A 12 -19.97 7.57 -3.23
CA ASP A 12 -21.01 7.44 -2.20
C ASP A 12 -20.55 6.75 -0.90
N ILE A 13 -19.24 6.51 -0.69
CA ILE A 13 -18.71 6.02 0.60
C ILE A 13 -18.56 7.17 1.59
N ASP A 14 -19.67 7.83 1.90
CA ASP A 14 -19.88 8.47 3.20
C ASP A 14 -20.32 7.35 4.16
N THR A 15 -19.32 6.78 4.82
CA THR A 15 -19.35 6.11 6.12
C THR A 15 -20.75 5.76 6.69
N ASP A 16 -21.17 4.50 6.55
CA ASP A 16 -22.11 3.87 7.51
C ASP A 16 -21.36 3.69 8.84
N SER A 17 -21.12 4.79 9.55
CA SER A 17 -20.76 4.74 10.97
C SER A 17 -22.04 4.47 11.76
N GLU A 18 -22.39 3.19 11.95
CA GLU A 18 -23.30 2.82 13.03
C GLU A 18 -22.70 3.30 14.36
N PRO A 19 -23.47 3.95 15.26
CA PRO A 19 -22.96 4.37 16.55
C PRO A 19 -22.59 3.13 17.39
N GLU A 20 -21.31 3.05 17.75
CA GLU A 20 -20.75 2.02 18.63
C GLU A 20 -21.52 1.99 19.96
N ALA A 21 -22.18 0.86 20.25
CA ALA A 21 -22.81 0.64 21.54
C ALA A 21 -21.73 0.60 22.65
N PRO A 22 -21.96 1.21 23.82
CA PRO A 22 -20.94 1.28 24.86
C PRO A 22 -20.55 -0.13 25.34
N PRO A 23 -19.26 -0.41 25.57
CA PRO A 23 -18.80 -1.71 26.01
C PRO A 23 -19.33 -2.05 27.41
N PRO A 24 -19.65 -3.32 27.70
CA PRO A 24 -20.00 -3.75 29.05
C PRO A 24 -18.80 -3.57 29.99
N SER A 25 -19.06 -3.03 31.18
CA SER A 25 -18.06 -2.73 32.20
C SER A 25 -17.37 -4.01 32.69
N ILE A 26 -16.07 -4.14 32.40
CA ILE A 26 -15.22 -5.23 32.93
C ILE A 26 -14.76 -4.84 34.35
N PRO A 27 -14.90 -5.74 35.35
CA PRO A 27 -14.41 -5.49 36.70
C PRO A 27 -12.87 -5.47 36.77
N THR A 28 -12.36 -4.54 37.56
CA THR A 28 -10.94 -4.23 37.79
C THR A 28 -10.13 -5.43 38.32
N PRO A 29 -9.01 -5.82 37.69
CA PRO A 29 -8.05 -6.71 38.32
C PRO A 29 -7.12 -5.96 39.28
N ALA A 30 -6.90 -6.55 40.45
CA ALA A 30 -5.99 -6.10 41.51
C ALA A 30 -4.49 -6.25 41.11
N PRO A 31 -3.55 -5.56 41.78
CA PRO A 31 -2.20 -5.30 41.27
C PRO A 31 -1.24 -6.50 41.36
N ALA A 32 -0.35 -6.58 40.37
CA ALA A 32 0.71 -7.58 40.24
C ALA A 32 1.79 -7.49 41.36
N PRO A 33 2.38 -8.63 41.79
CA PRO A 33 3.53 -8.65 42.67
C PRO A 33 4.86 -8.43 41.92
N ARG A 34 5.77 -7.76 42.63
CA ARG A 34 7.07 -7.21 42.20
C ARG A 34 8.11 -8.26 41.73
N ALA A 35 8.91 -7.83 40.77
CA ALA A 35 10.17 -8.46 40.33
C ALA A 35 11.29 -8.37 41.38
N PRO A 36 12.28 -9.28 41.35
CA PRO A 36 13.63 -9.03 41.85
C PRO A 36 14.63 -8.72 40.71
N GLU A 37 15.48 -7.72 40.93
CA GLU A 37 16.60 -7.31 40.06
C GLU A 37 17.90 -8.13 40.34
N PRO A 38 19.11 -7.77 39.81
CA PRO A 38 19.86 -8.64 38.91
C PRO A 38 21.17 -9.15 39.53
N THR A 39 21.82 -10.13 38.91
CA THR A 39 23.18 -10.54 39.27
C THR A 39 24.11 -10.41 38.05
N THR A 40 25.07 -9.51 38.17
CA THR A 40 26.31 -9.37 37.39
C THR A 40 27.10 -10.68 37.39
N THR A 41 27.88 -11.09 36.37
CA THR A 41 29.18 -10.52 35.93
C THR A 41 29.70 -11.36 34.71
N PRO A 42 30.91 -11.16 34.11
CA PRO A 42 31.07 -10.86 32.69
C PRO A 42 31.76 -11.98 31.88
N GLN A 43 31.64 -11.97 30.55
CA GLN A 43 32.71 -12.45 29.66
C GLN A 43 32.49 -12.01 28.20
N SER A 44 33.46 -11.23 27.70
CA SER A 44 33.79 -11.09 26.28
C SER A 44 34.93 -12.09 26.00
N PRO A 45 35.08 -12.66 24.78
CA PRO A 45 35.76 -11.88 23.74
C PRO A 45 35.41 -12.19 22.27
N ARG A 46 35.75 -11.19 21.44
CA ARG A 46 36.35 -11.26 20.08
C ARG A 46 35.46 -11.45 18.83
N ALA A 47 35.57 -10.43 17.99
CA ALA A 47 35.14 -10.33 16.59
C ALA A 47 35.92 -11.26 15.65
N PRO A 48 35.37 -11.45 14.42
CA PRO A 48 36.13 -11.07 13.24
C PRO A 48 35.36 -10.14 12.27
N SER A 49 36.18 -9.37 11.57
CA SER A 49 35.96 -8.31 10.57
C SER A 49 35.21 -8.75 9.28
N PRO A 50 34.86 -7.79 8.38
CA PRO A 50 33.64 -7.82 7.58
C PRO A 50 33.81 -8.59 6.27
N ALA A 51 32.77 -9.33 5.89
CA ALA A 51 32.60 -9.78 4.52
C ALA A 51 31.87 -8.68 3.73
N THR A 52 32.56 -8.17 2.73
CA THR A 52 32.10 -7.28 1.67
C THR A 52 30.82 -7.82 1.04
N ALA A 53 29.66 -7.28 1.42
CA ALA A 53 28.44 -7.43 0.64
C ALA A 53 28.42 -6.32 -0.42
N ALA A 54 28.34 -6.73 -1.68
CA ALA A 54 28.29 -5.86 -2.84
C ALA A 54 27.16 -4.84 -2.71
N ALA A 55 27.48 -3.57 -3.01
CA ALA A 55 26.50 -2.52 -3.13
C ALA A 55 25.47 -2.88 -4.22
N PRO A 56 24.17 -2.63 -4.01
CA PRO A 56 23.19 -2.73 -5.08
C PRO A 56 23.53 -1.69 -6.15
N THR A 57 23.62 -2.15 -7.39
CA THR A 57 23.81 -1.31 -8.57
C THR A 57 22.64 -0.33 -8.68
N THR A 58 22.85 0.90 -8.26
CA THR A 58 21.88 1.99 -8.39
C THR A 58 21.72 2.31 -9.88
N ASN A 59 20.71 1.74 -10.52
CA ASN A 59 20.20 2.25 -11.79
C ASN A 59 19.38 3.52 -11.51
N GLY A 60 20.05 4.56 -11.03
CA GLY A 60 19.50 5.90 -10.91
C GLY A 60 19.80 6.68 -12.18
N GLY A 61 18.80 7.32 -12.77
CA GLY A 61 19.05 8.39 -13.74
C GLY A 61 20.00 9.46 -13.16
N PRO A 62 20.54 10.35 -14.00
CA PRO A 62 21.66 11.25 -13.64
C PRO A 62 21.45 12.12 -12.39
N ASP A 63 20.21 12.26 -11.89
CA ASP A 63 19.86 13.08 -10.71
C ASP A 63 19.42 12.27 -9.47
N GLY A 64 19.53 10.93 -9.46
CA GLY A 64 19.19 10.12 -8.29
C GLY A 64 17.72 10.23 -7.85
N SER A 65 16.82 10.62 -8.74
CA SER A 65 15.37 10.72 -8.50
C SER A 65 14.58 9.65 -9.26
N THR A 66 13.38 9.32 -8.77
CA THR A 66 12.48 8.32 -9.38
C THR A 66 11.02 8.76 -9.34
N LYS A 67 10.19 8.12 -10.19
CA LYS A 67 8.73 8.35 -10.19
C LYS A 67 8.09 7.57 -9.03
N ALA A 68 7.26 8.26 -8.28
CA ALA A 68 6.43 7.74 -7.21
C ALA A 68 4.98 8.23 -7.42
N VAL A 69 4.07 7.81 -6.54
CA VAL A 69 2.67 8.22 -6.60
C VAL A 69 2.25 8.80 -5.27
N ILE A 70 1.65 10.00 -5.28
CA ILE A 70 0.98 10.54 -4.09
C ILE A 70 -0.48 10.07 -4.10
N VAL A 71 -0.95 9.56 -2.96
CA VAL A 71 -2.29 9.03 -2.74
C VAL A 71 -2.98 9.85 -1.67
N ARG A 72 -4.02 10.58 -2.07
CA ARG A 72 -4.72 11.55 -1.24
C ARG A 72 -5.76 10.88 -0.36
N CYS A 73 -5.84 11.31 0.90
CA CYS A 73 -6.92 10.91 1.80
C CYS A 73 -8.26 11.60 1.44
N ASN A 74 -9.36 11.12 2.00
CA ASN A 74 -10.72 11.54 1.66
C ASN A 74 -10.92 13.08 1.64
N GLY A 75 -10.43 13.78 2.67
CA GLY A 75 -10.55 15.24 2.76
C GLY A 75 -9.88 16.01 1.62
N GLU A 76 -8.84 15.45 1.00
CA GLU A 76 -8.14 16.06 -0.14
C GLU A 76 -8.72 15.66 -1.51
N ARG A 77 -9.46 14.54 -1.59
CA ARG A 77 -10.03 14.01 -2.85
C ARG A 77 -11.11 14.92 -3.44
N SER A 78 -11.83 15.66 -2.62
CA SER A 78 -12.82 16.64 -3.10
C SER A 78 -12.21 17.78 -3.94
N ARG A 79 -10.88 17.98 -3.88
CA ARG A 79 -10.18 19.11 -4.52
C ARG A 79 -9.18 18.69 -5.60
N ALA A 80 -8.87 17.41 -5.69
CA ALA A 80 -7.83 16.88 -6.57
C ALA A 80 -8.07 15.41 -6.87
N ALA A 81 -7.47 14.92 -7.96
CA ALA A 81 -7.50 13.49 -8.30
C ALA A 81 -7.04 12.62 -7.10
N PRO A 82 -7.64 11.45 -6.86
CA PRO A 82 -7.32 10.63 -5.69
C PRO A 82 -5.85 10.20 -5.61
N TRP A 83 -5.16 10.13 -6.76
CA TRP A 83 -3.72 9.95 -6.82
C TRP A 83 -3.11 10.69 -8.01
N SER A 84 -1.80 10.95 -7.97
CA SER A 84 -1.06 11.54 -9.08
C SER A 84 0.42 11.16 -9.05
N ALA A 85 1.08 11.15 -10.21
CA ALA A 85 2.52 10.94 -10.28
C ALA A 85 3.28 12.09 -9.61
N VAL A 86 4.37 11.77 -8.91
CA VAL A 86 5.32 12.70 -8.33
C VAL A 86 6.75 12.20 -8.57
N THR A 87 7.73 13.11 -8.53
CA THR A 87 9.15 12.74 -8.56
C THR A 87 9.72 12.94 -7.17
N ILE A 88 10.44 11.93 -6.66
CA ILE A 88 11.10 11.99 -5.35
C ILE A 88 12.59 11.64 -5.49
N ASN A 89 13.40 12.16 -4.58
CA ASN A 89 14.83 11.85 -4.51
C ASN A 89 15.06 10.48 -3.86
N SER A 90 16.19 9.85 -4.16
CA SER A 90 16.58 8.54 -3.60
C SER A 90 16.82 8.54 -2.08
N ASP A 91 17.00 9.71 -1.45
CA ASP A 91 17.07 9.88 0.00
C ASP A 91 15.71 10.13 0.66
N HIS A 92 14.62 10.08 -0.11
CA HIS A 92 13.27 10.31 0.42
C HIS A 92 12.91 9.28 1.51
N PRO A 93 12.28 9.69 2.64
CA PRO A 93 11.98 8.81 3.77
C PRO A 93 11.13 7.56 3.47
N VAL A 94 10.50 7.50 2.29
CA VAL A 94 9.71 6.37 1.83
C VAL A 94 10.54 5.11 1.63
N PHE A 95 11.81 5.24 1.24
CA PHE A 95 12.70 4.10 0.99
C PHE A 95 13.23 3.45 2.28
N PHE A 96 12.92 4.00 3.45
CA PHE A 96 13.22 3.39 4.76
C PHE A 96 12.00 2.72 5.41
N GLN A 97 10.86 2.70 4.71
CA GLN A 97 9.64 2.05 5.19
C GLN A 97 9.69 0.55 4.86
N ARG A 98 8.87 -0.24 5.55
CA ARG A 98 8.72 -1.66 5.21
C ARG A 98 7.88 -1.81 3.94
N VAL A 99 8.19 -2.84 3.16
CA VAL A 99 7.38 -3.24 2.02
C VAL A 99 5.99 -3.69 2.49
N ALA A 100 4.96 -3.33 1.72
CA ALA A 100 3.59 -3.71 2.00
C ALA A 100 3.37 -5.22 1.76
N PRO A 101 2.61 -5.93 2.63
CA PRO A 101 2.65 -7.39 2.70
C PRO A 101 2.20 -8.10 1.42
N VAL A 102 1.00 -7.82 0.92
CA VAL A 102 0.51 -8.43 -0.33
C VAL A 102 1.36 -8.01 -1.53
N PRO A 103 1.67 -6.71 -1.76
CA PRO A 103 2.55 -6.32 -2.86
C PRO A 103 3.92 -7.01 -2.88
N GLU A 104 4.50 -7.30 -1.71
CA GLU A 104 5.74 -8.10 -1.59
C GLU A 104 5.57 -9.49 -2.20
N LEU A 105 4.48 -10.19 -1.88
CA LEU A 105 4.17 -11.53 -2.40
C LEU A 105 3.93 -11.53 -3.92
N LEU A 106 3.48 -10.41 -4.48
CA LEU A 106 3.33 -10.24 -5.93
C LEU A 106 4.69 -10.01 -6.60
N GLY A 107 5.73 -9.63 -5.86
CA GLY A 107 7.02 -9.21 -6.41
C GLY A 107 7.03 -7.76 -6.90
N ILE A 108 6.12 -6.92 -6.39
CA ILE A 108 6.07 -5.47 -6.63
C ILE A 108 6.29 -4.78 -5.29
N PRO A 109 7.55 -4.50 -4.90
CA PRO A 109 7.87 -4.09 -3.53
C PRO A 109 7.46 -2.64 -3.28
N LEU A 110 6.19 -2.41 -2.94
CA LEU A 110 5.66 -1.08 -2.66
C LEU A 110 5.95 -0.68 -1.22
N VAL A 111 6.50 0.52 -1.05
CA VAL A 111 6.76 1.18 0.24
C VAL A 111 5.91 2.44 0.36
N VAL A 112 5.43 2.74 1.57
CA VAL A 112 4.46 3.82 1.81
C VAL A 112 4.90 4.74 2.95
N HIS A 113 4.90 6.04 2.69
CA HIS A 113 5.23 7.08 3.67
C HIS A 113 4.11 8.09 3.83
N ARG A 114 3.65 8.31 5.06
CA ARG A 114 2.62 9.32 5.38
C ARG A 114 3.22 10.71 5.34
N VAL A 115 2.56 11.65 4.66
CA VAL A 115 3.02 13.04 4.51
C VAL A 115 2.64 13.91 5.72
N GLY A 116 1.70 13.44 6.55
CA GLY A 116 1.28 14.14 7.77
C GLY A 116 0.14 15.15 7.55
N THR A 117 -0.85 14.80 6.71
CA THR A 117 -2.08 15.59 6.53
C THR A 117 -2.80 15.81 7.86
N ARG A 118 -3.34 17.01 8.06
CA ARG A 118 -4.11 17.38 9.25
C ARG A 118 -5.56 17.65 8.85
N SER A 119 -6.50 17.08 9.59
CA SER A 119 -7.90 17.47 9.57
C SER A 119 -8.46 17.53 11.00
N ALA A 120 -9.47 18.38 11.20
CA ALA A 120 -10.27 18.40 12.41
C ALA A 120 -11.27 17.23 12.45
N HIS A 121 -11.64 16.69 11.28
CA HIS A 121 -12.51 15.52 11.16
C HIS A 121 -11.66 14.31 10.79
N GLN A 122 -11.67 13.31 11.66
CA GLN A 122 -10.82 12.14 11.56
C GLN A 122 -11.05 11.34 10.25
N ALA A 123 -12.32 11.16 9.84
CA ALA A 123 -12.68 10.47 8.60
C ALA A 123 -12.07 11.11 7.32
N ASP A 124 -11.74 12.40 7.35
CA ASP A 124 -11.05 13.07 6.23
C ASP A 124 -9.65 12.49 5.99
N LEU A 125 -9.05 11.89 7.01
CA LEU A 125 -7.74 11.27 6.95
C LEU A 125 -7.78 9.82 6.47
N ASP A 126 -8.96 9.24 6.23
CA ASP A 126 -9.04 7.88 5.72
C ASP A 126 -8.50 7.80 4.30
N ASN A 127 -7.80 6.69 4.03
CA ASN A 127 -7.12 6.46 2.76
C ASN A 127 -7.19 4.98 2.41
N GLN A 128 -8.36 4.55 1.96
CA GLN A 128 -8.68 3.14 1.71
C GLN A 128 -7.72 2.45 0.74
N ILE A 129 -7.17 3.19 -0.24
CA ILE A 129 -6.16 2.65 -1.16
C ILE A 129 -4.94 2.18 -0.36
N ILE A 130 -4.47 2.99 0.58
CA ILE A 130 -3.33 2.64 1.43
C ILE A 130 -3.69 1.52 2.41
N THR A 131 -4.91 1.51 2.94
CA THR A 131 -5.43 0.40 3.76
C THR A 131 -5.32 -0.92 2.99
N TYR A 132 -5.80 -0.97 1.75
CA TYR A 132 -5.86 -2.20 0.96
C TYR A 132 -4.48 -2.71 0.56
N LEU A 133 -3.52 -1.81 0.30
CA LEU A 133 -2.13 -2.21 0.07
C LEU A 133 -1.51 -2.89 1.29
N HIS A 134 -1.98 -2.58 2.51
CA HIS A 134 -1.44 -3.09 3.77
C HIS A 134 -2.22 -4.25 4.38
N ILE A 135 -3.16 -4.85 3.65
CA ILE A 135 -3.89 -6.00 4.16
C ILE A 135 -2.92 -7.12 4.52
N ASP A 136 -3.19 -7.78 5.63
CA ASP A 136 -2.52 -9.01 6.00
C ASP A 136 -2.94 -10.12 5.05
N ALA A 137 -1.96 -10.90 4.56
CA ALA A 137 -2.22 -11.93 3.57
C ALA A 137 -2.99 -13.14 4.14
N GLU A 138 -2.98 -13.36 5.45
CA GLU A 138 -3.65 -14.49 6.09
C GLU A 138 -5.01 -14.07 6.67
N GLU A 139 -5.09 -12.86 7.23
CA GLU A 139 -6.31 -12.36 7.90
C GLU A 139 -7.21 -11.51 6.99
N GLY A 140 -6.67 -10.95 5.90
CA GLY A 140 -7.40 -10.06 5.00
C GLY A 140 -7.68 -8.68 5.60
N LEU A 141 -7.11 -8.35 6.76
CA LEU A 141 -7.28 -7.06 7.42
C LEU A 141 -5.96 -6.30 7.44
N ALA A 142 -6.00 -5.00 7.17
CA ALA A 142 -4.86 -4.15 7.43
C ALA A 142 -4.59 -4.12 8.95
N PRO A 143 -3.34 -4.07 9.42
CA PRO A 143 -3.06 -3.95 10.84
C PRO A 143 -3.52 -2.57 11.35
N PRO A 144 -3.79 -2.40 12.66
CA PRO A 144 -4.51 -1.23 13.19
C PRO A 144 -3.97 0.14 12.75
N GLN A 145 -2.64 0.28 12.65
CA GLN A 145 -2.03 1.53 12.20
C GLN A 145 -2.36 1.92 10.76
N TRP A 146 -2.83 0.99 9.92
CA TRP A 146 -3.17 1.16 8.52
C TRP A 146 -4.68 1.01 8.25
N GLN A 147 -5.53 0.89 9.27
CA GLN A 147 -6.98 0.74 9.06
C GLN A 147 -7.67 2.08 8.79
N SER A 148 -7.32 3.12 9.54
CA SER A 148 -7.96 4.44 9.46
C SER A 148 -6.98 5.57 9.78
N HIS A 149 -7.38 6.81 9.52
CA HIS A 149 -6.62 8.02 9.88
C HIS A 149 -5.19 8.08 9.31
N ILE A 150 -4.99 7.52 8.13
CA ILE A 150 -3.67 7.35 7.50
C ILE A 150 -3.11 8.69 6.98
N GLY A 151 -3.99 9.55 6.49
CA GLY A 151 -3.68 10.78 5.78
C GLY A 151 -3.19 10.53 4.35
N THR A 152 -2.75 11.61 3.69
CA THR A 152 -2.11 11.52 2.38
C THR A 152 -0.75 10.83 2.51
N ALA A 153 -0.44 9.96 1.55
CA ALA A 153 0.78 9.18 1.55
C ALA A 153 1.49 9.22 0.19
N VAL A 154 2.81 9.04 0.21
CA VAL A 154 3.63 8.78 -0.98
C VAL A 154 3.91 7.28 -1.04
N VAL A 155 3.68 6.69 -2.22
CA VAL A 155 3.97 5.29 -2.53
C VAL A 155 5.08 5.25 -3.57
N ALA A 156 6.10 4.42 -3.34
CA ALA A 156 7.20 4.19 -4.26
C ALA A 156 7.53 2.70 -4.31
N ARG A 157 8.35 2.30 -5.28
CA ARG A 157 8.97 0.97 -5.26
C ARG A 157 10.27 1.01 -4.48
N GLU A 158 10.44 0.06 -3.56
CA GLU A 158 11.66 -0.06 -2.73
C GLU A 158 12.92 -0.19 -3.60
N ASP A 159 12.82 -0.90 -4.73
CA ASP A 159 13.92 -1.10 -5.69
C ASP A 159 14.28 0.16 -6.50
N GLY A 160 13.63 1.29 -6.25
CA GLY A 160 13.87 2.58 -6.90
C GLY A 160 13.36 2.66 -8.34
N LYS A 161 12.75 1.60 -8.88
CA LYS A 161 12.16 1.65 -10.22
C LYS A 161 10.95 2.58 -10.27
N PRO A 162 10.64 3.18 -11.44
CA PRO A 162 9.50 4.08 -11.55
C PRO A 162 8.18 3.38 -11.21
N LEU A 163 7.38 4.01 -10.35
CA LEU A 163 5.99 3.64 -10.10
C LEU A 163 5.06 4.61 -10.85
N LEU A 164 4.26 4.09 -11.77
CA LEU A 164 3.24 4.88 -12.47
C LEU A 164 1.90 4.83 -11.72
N PRO A 165 1.03 5.86 -11.85
CA PRO A 165 -0.34 5.83 -11.35
C PRO A 165 -1.11 4.56 -11.68
N GLN A 166 -0.96 4.03 -12.90
CA GLN A 166 -1.64 2.83 -13.38
C GLN A 166 -1.10 1.56 -12.71
N HIS A 167 0.20 1.52 -12.38
CA HIS A 167 0.77 0.42 -11.61
C HIS A 167 0.20 0.40 -10.20
N LEU A 168 0.13 1.55 -9.53
CA LEU A 168 -0.56 1.66 -8.26
C LEU A 168 -2.01 1.21 -8.41
N GLU A 169 -2.71 1.68 -9.44
CA GLU A 169 -4.12 1.37 -9.69
C GLU A 169 -4.36 -0.14 -9.76
N GLY A 170 -3.64 -0.85 -10.64
CA GLY A 170 -3.86 -2.29 -10.75
C GLY A 170 -3.41 -3.07 -9.50
N VAL A 171 -2.40 -2.62 -8.75
CA VAL A 171 -2.03 -3.31 -7.50
C VAL A 171 -3.10 -3.14 -6.43
N TRP A 172 -3.65 -1.94 -6.21
CA TRP A 172 -4.70 -1.76 -5.19
C TRP A 172 -6.02 -2.42 -5.60
N MET A 173 -6.36 -2.38 -6.89
CA MET A 173 -7.53 -3.09 -7.42
C MET A 173 -7.38 -4.62 -7.32
N TYR A 174 -6.16 -5.14 -7.45
CA TYR A 174 -5.92 -6.57 -7.18
C TYR A 174 -6.06 -6.91 -5.69
N CYS A 175 -5.66 -6.00 -4.80
CA CYS A 175 -5.89 -6.16 -3.36
C CYS A 175 -7.41 -6.11 -3.02
N ASP A 176 -8.19 -5.22 -3.65
CA ASP A 176 -9.67 -5.20 -3.55
C ASP A 176 -10.26 -6.55 -3.99
N TYR A 177 -9.82 -7.08 -5.15
CA TYR A 177 -10.23 -8.39 -5.63
C TYR A 177 -9.89 -9.53 -4.65
N ILE A 178 -8.71 -9.50 -4.02
CA ILE A 178 -8.33 -10.46 -2.98
C ILE A 178 -9.27 -10.37 -1.77
N LEU A 179 -9.62 -9.16 -1.33
CA LEU A 179 -10.51 -8.93 -0.18
C LEU A 179 -11.91 -9.49 -0.42
N ASP A 180 -12.46 -9.35 -1.63
CA ASP A 180 -13.75 -9.92 -2.00
C ASP A 180 -13.81 -11.44 -1.78
N LEU A 181 -12.66 -12.14 -1.86
CA LEU A 181 -12.58 -13.58 -1.66
C LEU A 181 -12.60 -13.99 -0.18
N PHE A 182 -12.10 -13.14 0.72
CA PHE A 182 -12.20 -13.37 2.17
C PHE A 182 -13.68 -13.42 2.62
N GLY A 183 -14.54 -12.61 2.00
CA GLY A 183 -15.98 -12.57 2.29
C GLY A 183 -16.72 -13.88 1.98
N ASN A 184 -16.12 -14.78 1.19
CA ASN A 184 -16.75 -16.04 0.78
C ASN A 184 -16.52 -17.21 1.77
N GLY A 185 -15.72 -16.99 2.84
CA GLY A 185 -15.50 -17.98 3.90
C GLY A 185 -14.49 -19.08 3.57
N GLU A 186 -13.77 -18.98 2.44
CA GLU A 186 -12.75 -19.94 2.02
C GLU A 186 -11.36 -19.68 2.63
N GLY A 187 -11.22 -18.59 3.40
CA GLY A 187 -9.95 -18.14 3.98
C GLY A 187 -9.08 -17.39 2.97
N ALA A 188 -7.79 -17.25 3.29
CA ALA A 188 -6.84 -16.52 2.45
C ALA A 188 -6.65 -17.18 1.07
N PRO A 189 -6.84 -16.44 -0.05
CA PRO A 189 -6.66 -16.96 -1.41
C PRO A 189 -5.18 -17.06 -1.79
N THR A 190 -4.42 -17.90 -1.08
CA THR A 190 -2.94 -18.03 -1.21
C THR A 190 -2.46 -18.31 -2.64
N HIS A 191 -3.27 -18.98 -3.46
CA HIS A 191 -2.99 -19.24 -4.87
C HIS A 191 -2.93 -17.98 -5.75
N LEU A 192 -3.41 -16.83 -5.26
CA LEU A 192 -3.34 -15.52 -5.91
C LEU A 192 -2.12 -14.70 -5.49
N TYR A 193 -1.41 -15.10 -4.43
CA TYR A 193 -0.25 -14.35 -3.91
C TYR A 193 1.03 -14.69 -4.64
N ASN A 194 1.03 -14.45 -5.95
CA ASN A 194 2.21 -14.63 -6.79
C ASN A 194 2.13 -13.78 -8.06
N ARG A 195 3.31 -13.54 -8.63
CA ARG A 195 3.48 -12.79 -9.88
C ARG A 195 2.63 -13.33 -11.03
N LEU A 196 2.54 -14.65 -11.21
CA LEU A 196 1.86 -15.24 -12.37
C LEU A 196 0.36 -14.93 -12.34
N ALA A 197 -0.29 -15.13 -11.19
CA ALA A 197 -1.71 -14.82 -10.98
C ALA A 197 -1.99 -13.33 -11.19
N PHE A 198 -1.13 -12.45 -10.66
CA PHE A 198 -1.26 -11.02 -10.90
C PHE A 198 -1.05 -10.65 -12.37
N GLU A 199 -0.04 -11.18 -13.07
CA GLU A 199 0.20 -10.87 -14.49
C GLU A 199 -0.95 -11.36 -15.39
N GLU A 200 -1.59 -12.47 -15.05
CA GLU A 200 -2.79 -12.94 -15.74
C GLU A 200 -3.98 -12.00 -15.51
N TRP A 201 -4.27 -11.66 -14.26
CA TRP A 201 -5.32 -10.70 -13.93
C TRP A 201 -5.07 -9.31 -14.54
N TRP A 202 -3.84 -8.82 -14.47
CA TRP A 202 -3.41 -7.51 -14.98
C TRP A 202 -3.68 -7.36 -16.48
N LYS A 203 -3.49 -8.44 -17.27
CA LYS A 203 -3.81 -8.44 -18.71
C LYS A 203 -5.30 -8.16 -18.95
N GLY A 204 -6.17 -8.89 -18.25
CA GLY A 204 -7.62 -8.67 -18.33
C GLY A 204 -8.01 -7.27 -17.87
N TYR A 205 -7.46 -6.82 -16.73
CA TYR A 205 -7.71 -5.48 -16.22
C TYR A 205 -7.30 -4.38 -17.22
N CYS A 206 -6.12 -4.52 -17.85
CA CYS A 206 -5.66 -3.58 -18.86
C CYS A 206 -6.55 -3.55 -20.10
N GLU A 207 -7.04 -4.70 -20.57
CA GLU A 207 -7.98 -4.78 -21.70
C GLU A 207 -9.29 -4.06 -21.38
N GLU A 208 -9.84 -4.28 -20.19
CA GLU A 208 -11.03 -3.59 -19.71
C GLU A 208 -10.80 -2.07 -19.62
N GLN A 209 -9.73 -1.62 -18.96
CA GLN A 209 -9.45 -0.19 -18.81
C GLN A 209 -9.22 0.49 -20.16
N ARG A 210 -8.57 -0.16 -21.13
CA ARG A 210 -8.42 0.38 -22.50
C ARG A 210 -9.74 0.55 -23.24
N ALA A 211 -10.73 -0.29 -22.95
CA ALA A 211 -12.05 -0.19 -23.56
C ALA A 211 -12.85 1.00 -23.02
N PHE A 212 -12.71 1.30 -21.72
CA PHE A 212 -13.45 2.38 -21.06
C PHE A 212 -12.73 3.73 -21.08
N ARG A 213 -11.42 3.73 -20.86
CA ARG A 213 -10.59 4.93 -20.73
C ARG A 213 -9.77 5.11 -21.99
N ARG A 214 -10.18 6.08 -22.81
CA ARG A 214 -9.45 6.41 -24.04
C ARG A 214 -8.11 7.05 -23.74
N GLY A 215 -7.96 7.80 -22.64
CA GLY A 215 -6.78 8.62 -22.39
C GLY A 215 -6.55 9.70 -23.47
N THR A 216 -5.54 10.53 -23.22
CA THR A 216 -5.12 11.65 -24.09
C THR A 216 -3.78 11.40 -24.78
N GLY A 217 -3.13 10.25 -24.56
CA GLY A 217 -1.97 9.81 -25.36
C GLY A 217 -0.59 10.02 -24.72
N GLY A 218 -0.41 9.84 -23.42
CA GLY A 218 0.91 10.00 -22.80
C GLY A 218 1.08 9.34 -21.42
N GLU A 219 2.32 8.96 -21.07
CA GLU A 219 2.68 8.30 -19.79
C GLU A 219 2.33 9.11 -18.53
N LYS A 220 2.06 10.41 -18.69
CA LYS A 220 1.67 11.30 -17.59
C LYS A 220 0.16 11.36 -17.39
N ASP A 221 -0.61 10.83 -18.33
CA ASP A 221 -2.06 10.72 -18.22
C ASP A 221 -2.40 9.43 -17.45
N PRO A 222 -2.93 9.53 -16.21
CA PRO A 222 -3.30 8.35 -15.42
C PRO A 222 -4.40 7.51 -16.09
N ASP A 223 -5.16 8.09 -17.04
CA ASP A 223 -6.24 7.40 -17.75
C ASP A 223 -5.80 6.81 -19.10
N ASP A 224 -4.55 7.01 -19.52
CA ASP A 224 -4.02 6.37 -20.73
C ASP A 224 -3.41 5.01 -20.44
N TRP A 225 -4.20 3.96 -20.64
CA TRP A 225 -3.81 2.57 -20.46
C TRP A 225 -3.19 1.93 -21.71
N ARG A 226 -3.09 2.65 -22.84
CA ARG A 226 -2.70 2.06 -24.14
C ARG A 226 -1.22 1.67 -24.20
N ALA A 227 -0.36 2.45 -23.54
CA ALA A 227 1.09 2.27 -23.56
C ALA A 227 1.66 1.76 -22.23
N VAL A 228 0.81 1.47 -21.23
CA VAL A 228 1.27 1.05 -19.91
C VAL A 228 1.82 -0.36 -19.99
N ARG A 229 3.12 -0.49 -19.71
CA ARG A 229 3.81 -1.78 -19.54
C ARG A 229 3.51 -2.36 -18.17
N SER A 230 3.72 -3.67 -18.05
CA SER A 230 3.59 -4.36 -16.77
C SER A 230 4.53 -3.74 -15.72
N PRO A 231 4.13 -3.66 -14.44
CA PRO A 231 5.03 -3.23 -13.36
C PRO A 231 6.37 -3.99 -13.33
N TYR A 232 6.43 -5.22 -13.83
CA TYR A 232 7.67 -6.02 -13.86
C TYR A 232 8.60 -5.69 -15.03
N GLU A 233 8.14 -4.92 -16.01
CA GLU A 233 8.88 -4.55 -17.24
C GLU A 233 9.49 -3.14 -17.17
N MET A 234 9.44 -2.52 -16.00
CA MET A 234 10.03 -1.21 -15.70
C MET A 234 11.53 -1.27 -15.44
#